data_AF-A0A5M5DCA5-F1
#
_entry.id   AF-A0A5M5DCA5-F1
#
_cell.length_a   1.000
_cell.length_b   1.000
_cell.length_c   1.000
_cell.angle_alpha   90.00
_cell.angle_beta   90.00
_cell.angle_gamma   90.00
#
_symmetry.space_group_name_H-M   'P 1'
#
loop_
_entity.id
_entity.type
_entity.pdbx_description
1 polymer ?
#
loop_
_entity_poly.entity_id
_entity_poly.type
_entity_poly.pdbx_seq_one_letter_code
_entity_poly.pdbx_strand_id
1 'polypeptide(L)'
;MEKNAKIYVAGHRGLVGSAIWKNLQDKGYTNLVGRTHKELDLLDGTAVRNFFDEEQPEYVFLAAAFVGGIMANSIYRADFIYKNLQIQQNIIGESFRHHVKKLLFLGSTCIYPRDAEQPMKEDVLLTSPLEYTNEPYAIAKIAGLKMCESFNLQYGTNYIAVMPTNLYGPNDNFDLERSHVLPAMIRKIHLAHCLKEGNWEAVRKDMNLRPVEGVNGDSPKEEILAILQKYGISETEVTLWGTGTPLREFLWSEEMADASVFVMEHVDFKDTYKEGSKDIRNCHINIGTGKEITIRQLAERIVETVGYQGKLTFDSSKPDGTMRKLTDPSKLHSLGWHHKIEIEEGVQRMYEWYLK
;
A
#
# COMPACT_ATOMS: atom_id res chain seq x y z
N MET A 1 18.08 -16.23 -3.03
CA MET A 1 17.39 -17.03 -1.99
C MET A 1 17.25 -18.46 -2.49
N GLU A 2 17.48 -19.45 -1.62
CA GLU A 2 17.29 -20.87 -1.93
C GLU A 2 15.79 -21.25 -1.90
N LYS A 3 15.33 -22.16 -2.77
CA LYS A 3 13.88 -22.46 -2.92
C LYS A 3 13.25 -23.14 -1.70
N ASN A 4 14.04 -23.85 -0.92
CA ASN A 4 13.64 -24.50 0.33
C ASN A 4 13.92 -23.65 1.58
N ALA A 5 14.49 -22.44 1.40
CA ALA A 5 14.81 -21.56 2.53
C ALA A 5 13.54 -21.19 3.29
N LYS A 6 13.66 -21.06 4.61
CA LYS A 6 12.52 -20.67 5.45
C LYS A 6 12.27 -19.17 5.38
N ILE A 7 11.12 -18.76 4.83
CA ILE A 7 10.80 -17.36 4.57
C ILE A 7 9.64 -16.93 5.46
N TYR A 8 9.88 -15.96 6.33
CA TYR A 8 8.83 -15.34 7.12
C TYR A 8 8.24 -14.12 6.41
N VAL A 9 6.92 -14.11 6.22
CA VAL A 9 6.17 -12.96 5.69
C VAL A 9 5.30 -12.36 6.81
N ALA A 10 5.82 -11.33 7.48
CA ALA A 10 5.07 -10.59 8.49
C ALA A 10 3.94 -9.82 7.81
N GLY A 11 2.68 -10.01 8.24
CA GLY A 11 1.53 -9.35 7.61
C GLY A 11 1.02 -10.04 6.33
N HIS A 12 1.26 -11.34 6.17
CA HIS A 12 0.92 -12.15 4.98
C HIS A 12 -0.55 -12.10 4.50
N ARG A 13 -1.50 -11.61 5.29
CA ARG A 13 -2.92 -11.47 4.88
C ARG A 13 -3.30 -10.10 4.33
N GLY A 14 -2.43 -9.09 4.47
CA GLY A 14 -2.69 -7.78 3.89
C GLY A 14 -2.56 -7.79 2.36
N LEU A 15 -2.98 -6.70 1.70
CA LEU A 15 -2.82 -6.51 0.25
C LEU A 15 -1.41 -6.88 -0.24
N VAL A 16 -0.40 -6.30 0.41
CA VAL A 16 1.02 -6.51 0.07
C VAL A 16 1.49 -7.91 0.44
N GLY A 17 1.24 -8.32 1.69
CA GLY A 17 1.75 -9.59 2.21
C GLY A 17 1.19 -10.79 1.45
N SER A 18 -0.08 -10.74 1.05
CA SER A 18 -0.73 -11.81 0.27
C SER A 18 -0.18 -11.88 -1.15
N ALA A 19 0.07 -10.73 -1.78
CA ALA A 19 0.71 -10.68 -3.10
C ALA A 19 2.16 -11.22 -3.06
N ILE A 20 2.94 -10.87 -2.03
CA ILE A 20 4.30 -11.43 -1.82
C ILE A 20 4.23 -12.94 -1.61
N TRP A 21 3.33 -13.41 -0.76
CA TRP A 21 3.13 -14.84 -0.51
C TRP A 21 2.83 -15.60 -1.80
N LYS A 22 1.86 -15.11 -2.58
CA LYS A 22 1.49 -15.70 -3.87
C LYS A 22 2.67 -15.70 -4.85
N ASN A 23 3.37 -14.57 -5.01
CA ASN A 23 4.52 -14.47 -5.90
C ASN A 23 5.63 -15.46 -5.53
N LEU A 24 5.93 -15.61 -4.24
CA LEU A 24 6.89 -16.61 -3.74
C LEU A 24 6.44 -18.04 -4.10
N GLN A 25 5.17 -18.39 -3.89
CA GLN A 25 4.65 -19.71 -4.27
C GLN A 25 4.74 -19.94 -5.78
N ASP A 26 4.34 -18.96 -6.59
CA ASP A 26 4.39 -19.03 -8.06
C ASP A 26 5.83 -19.20 -8.57
N LYS A 27 6.83 -18.64 -7.84
CA LYS A 27 8.27 -18.83 -8.10
C LYS A 27 8.84 -20.12 -7.50
N GLY A 28 8.03 -20.97 -6.88
CA GLY A 28 8.42 -22.28 -6.35
C GLY A 28 9.06 -22.28 -4.96
N TYR A 29 8.89 -21.22 -4.17
CA TYR A 29 9.26 -21.22 -2.74
C TYR A 29 8.19 -21.97 -1.94
N THR A 30 8.61 -22.96 -1.16
CA THR A 30 7.69 -23.92 -0.51
C THR A 30 7.64 -23.81 1.01
N ASN A 31 8.68 -23.24 1.63
CA ASN A 31 8.83 -23.15 3.08
C ASN A 31 8.50 -21.73 3.59
N LEU A 32 7.23 -21.34 3.42
CA LEU A 32 6.73 -20.03 3.84
C LEU A 32 6.09 -20.12 5.22
N VAL A 33 6.44 -19.20 6.11
CA VAL A 33 5.81 -19.07 7.44
C VAL A 33 5.14 -17.71 7.57
N GLY A 34 3.93 -17.72 8.10
CA GLY A 34 3.15 -16.53 8.43
C GLY A 34 2.39 -16.76 9.74
N ARG A 35 2.07 -15.67 10.43
CA ARG A 35 1.18 -15.66 11.60
C ARG A 35 0.16 -14.55 11.46
N THR A 36 -1.06 -14.85 11.85
CA THR A 36 -2.13 -13.87 12.00
C THR A 36 -1.91 -13.06 13.27
N HIS A 37 -2.55 -11.90 13.37
CA HIS A 37 -2.47 -11.07 14.58
C HIS A 37 -2.95 -11.81 15.84
N LYS A 38 -3.88 -12.78 15.72
CA LYS A 38 -4.34 -13.59 16.85
C LYS A 38 -3.31 -14.63 17.30
N GLU A 39 -2.47 -15.12 16.39
CA GLU A 39 -1.43 -16.11 16.69
C GLU A 39 -0.13 -15.45 17.15
N LEU A 40 0.16 -14.25 16.66
CA LEU A 40 1.33 -13.47 17.01
C LEU A 40 1.01 -11.98 16.97
N ASP A 41 0.92 -11.36 18.15
CA ASP A 41 0.89 -9.91 18.24
C ASP A 41 2.31 -9.35 18.10
N LEU A 42 2.55 -8.65 16.99
CA LEU A 42 3.84 -8.05 16.68
C LEU A 42 4.20 -6.87 17.60
N LEU A 43 3.27 -6.39 18.42
CA LEU A 43 3.55 -5.40 19.46
C LEU A 43 4.19 -6.03 20.70
N ASP A 44 3.96 -7.32 20.95
CA ASP A 44 4.55 -8.05 22.07
C ASP A 44 5.96 -8.54 21.70
N GLY A 45 6.98 -7.85 22.23
CA GLY A 45 8.38 -8.21 21.99
C GLY A 45 8.76 -9.61 22.50
N THR A 46 8.09 -10.12 23.54
CA THR A 46 8.34 -11.48 24.05
C THR A 46 7.76 -12.52 23.10
N ALA A 47 6.53 -12.29 22.62
CA ALA A 47 5.90 -13.18 21.64
C ALA A 47 6.70 -13.22 20.33
N VAL A 48 7.16 -12.07 19.83
CA VAL A 48 8.01 -12.00 18.63
C VAL A 48 9.32 -12.74 18.85
N ARG A 49 10.00 -12.52 19.99
CA ARG A 49 11.22 -13.25 20.31
C ARG A 49 11.01 -14.76 20.30
N ASN A 50 10.00 -15.26 21.01
CA ASN A 50 9.70 -16.70 21.07
C ASN A 50 9.42 -17.26 19.67
N PHE A 51 8.69 -16.51 18.82
CA PHE A 51 8.47 -16.91 17.43
C PHE A 51 9.78 -17.05 16.65
N PHE A 52 10.72 -16.12 16.78
CA PHE A 52 12.02 -16.23 16.11
C PHE A 52 12.89 -17.35 16.70
N ASP A 53 12.88 -17.52 18.04
CA ASP A 53 13.58 -18.61 18.74
C ASP A 53 13.11 -19.99 18.20
N GLU A 54 11.81 -20.16 17.95
CA GLU A 54 11.20 -21.39 17.42
C GLU A 54 11.36 -21.56 15.90
N GLU A 55 11.04 -20.52 15.13
CA GLU A 55 10.91 -20.64 13.68
C GLU A 55 12.24 -20.47 12.95
N GLN A 56 13.19 -19.68 13.48
CA GLN A 56 14.51 -19.45 12.89
C GLN A 56 14.45 -19.16 11.36
N PRO A 57 13.71 -18.12 10.91
CA PRO A 57 13.60 -17.82 9.49
C PRO A 57 14.94 -17.39 8.90
N GLU A 58 15.23 -17.80 7.66
CA GLU A 58 16.44 -17.38 6.94
C GLU A 58 16.23 -16.04 6.24
N TYR A 59 15.00 -15.76 5.82
CA TYR A 59 14.61 -14.54 5.11
C TYR A 59 13.33 -13.96 5.71
N VAL A 60 13.25 -12.62 5.74
CA VAL A 60 12.09 -11.91 6.29
C VAL A 60 11.58 -10.86 5.31
N PHE A 61 10.28 -10.89 5.05
CA PHE A 61 9.53 -9.79 4.44
C PHE A 61 8.68 -9.11 5.50
N LEU A 62 9.02 -7.87 5.86
CA LEU A 62 8.27 -7.07 6.83
C LEU A 62 7.20 -6.23 6.13
N ALA A 63 6.04 -6.85 5.87
CA ALA A 63 4.86 -6.20 5.27
C ALA A 63 3.79 -5.79 6.30
N ALA A 64 3.95 -6.17 7.57
CA ALA A 64 3.05 -5.78 8.64
C ALA A 64 3.21 -4.29 8.98
N ALA A 65 2.10 -3.57 9.06
CA ALA A 65 2.05 -2.17 9.47
C ALA A 65 0.65 -1.82 9.96
N PHE A 66 0.56 -0.80 10.82
CA PHE A 66 -0.72 -0.13 11.09
C PHE A 66 -0.92 0.94 10.02
N VAL A 67 -1.90 0.73 9.13
CA VAL A 67 -2.16 1.52 7.92
C VAL A 67 -3.61 2.02 7.88
N GLY A 68 -3.85 3.10 7.15
CA GLY A 68 -5.20 3.63 6.92
C GLY A 68 -5.20 4.86 6.02
N GLY A 69 -6.40 5.34 5.65
CA GLY A 69 -6.57 6.54 4.85
C GLY A 69 -6.25 7.85 5.60
N ILE A 70 -6.50 8.98 4.94
CA ILE A 70 -6.17 10.33 5.46
C ILE A 70 -6.85 10.60 6.82
N MET A 71 -8.13 10.27 6.96
CA MET A 71 -8.88 10.48 8.20
C MET A 71 -8.32 9.65 9.35
N ALA A 72 -7.99 8.38 9.11
CA ALA A 72 -7.42 7.50 10.13
C ALA A 72 -6.05 8.03 10.62
N ASN A 73 -5.18 8.46 9.71
CA ASN A 73 -3.87 9.02 10.07
C ASN A 73 -3.99 10.29 10.92
N SER A 74 -4.96 11.15 10.62
CA SER A 74 -5.22 12.38 11.36
C SER A 74 -5.82 12.13 12.74
N ILE A 75 -6.68 11.11 12.90
CA ILE A 75 -7.36 10.80 14.17
C ILE A 75 -6.44 9.98 15.10
N TYR A 76 -5.84 8.91 14.58
CA TYR A 76 -5.11 7.91 15.39
C TYR A 76 -3.58 8.16 15.41
N ARG A 77 -3.15 9.43 15.43
CA ARG A 77 -1.74 9.84 15.30
C ARG A 77 -0.79 9.05 16.20
N ALA A 78 -1.16 8.86 17.47
CA ALA A 78 -0.36 8.12 18.44
C ALA A 78 -0.23 6.63 18.08
N ASP A 79 -1.32 5.98 17.67
CA ASP A 79 -1.30 4.57 17.24
C ASP A 79 -0.40 4.35 16.03
N PHE A 80 -0.47 5.27 15.04
CA PHE A 80 0.33 5.18 13.82
C PHE A 80 1.82 5.20 14.12
N ILE A 81 2.30 6.11 14.97
CA ILE A 81 3.73 6.14 15.32
C ILE A 81 4.11 5.00 16.26
N TYR A 82 3.36 4.79 17.34
CA TYR A 82 3.70 3.82 18.39
C TYR A 82 3.73 2.39 17.88
N LYS A 83 2.66 1.95 17.18
CA LYS A 83 2.54 0.56 16.72
C LYS A 83 3.55 0.24 15.64
N ASN A 84 3.73 1.14 14.66
CA ASN A 84 4.68 0.88 13.57
C ASN A 84 6.13 0.85 14.09
N LEU A 85 6.52 1.75 15.02
CA LEU A 85 7.83 1.69 15.65
C LEU A 85 8.05 0.37 16.39
N GLN A 86 7.07 -0.08 17.18
CA GLN A 86 7.18 -1.33 17.95
C GLN A 86 7.30 -2.56 17.04
N ILE A 87 6.46 -2.66 16.00
CA ILE A 87 6.52 -3.76 15.01
C ILE A 87 7.90 -3.80 14.35
N GLN A 88 8.38 -2.64 13.88
CA GLN A 88 9.67 -2.52 13.20
C GLN A 88 10.84 -2.90 14.12
N GLN A 89 10.85 -2.38 15.34
CA GLN A 89 11.88 -2.66 16.33
C GLN A 89 11.94 -4.16 16.66
N ASN A 90 10.79 -4.78 16.93
CA ASN A 90 10.72 -6.19 17.29
C ASN A 90 11.21 -7.07 16.13
N ILE A 91 10.70 -6.87 14.91
CA ILE A 91 11.06 -7.72 13.77
C ILE A 91 12.52 -7.51 13.33
N ILE A 92 12.97 -6.25 13.16
CA ILE A 92 14.35 -5.97 12.71
C ILE A 92 15.35 -6.42 13.77
N GLY A 93 15.06 -6.14 15.06
CA GLY A 93 15.91 -6.54 16.17
C GLY A 93 16.05 -8.05 16.31
N GLU A 94 14.93 -8.79 16.29
CA GLU A 94 14.98 -10.25 16.39
C GLU A 94 15.54 -10.89 15.12
N SER A 95 15.35 -10.29 13.94
CA SER A 95 16.03 -10.74 12.71
C SER A 95 17.54 -10.70 12.83
N PHE A 96 18.08 -9.65 13.45
CA PHE A 96 19.53 -9.53 13.69
C PHE A 96 20.02 -10.57 14.69
N ARG A 97 19.32 -10.73 15.82
CA ARG A 97 19.68 -11.68 16.88
C ARG A 97 19.69 -13.13 16.41
N HIS A 98 18.88 -13.45 15.40
CA HIS A 98 18.72 -14.79 14.84
C HIS A 98 19.46 -14.98 13.53
N HIS A 99 20.37 -14.06 13.17
CA HIS A 99 21.19 -14.17 11.96
C HIS A 99 20.39 -14.37 10.66
N VAL A 100 19.22 -13.73 10.56
CA VAL A 100 18.45 -13.67 9.30
C VAL A 100 19.37 -13.18 8.18
N LYS A 101 19.49 -13.98 7.11
CA LYS A 101 20.41 -13.73 5.99
C LYS A 101 20.10 -12.42 5.28
N LYS A 102 18.80 -12.12 5.10
CA LYS A 102 18.32 -10.92 4.40
C LYS A 102 16.91 -10.55 4.85
N LEU A 103 16.64 -9.26 4.99
CA LEU A 103 15.33 -8.74 5.34
C LEU A 103 14.92 -7.66 4.34
N LEU A 104 13.66 -7.66 3.93
CA LEU A 104 13.06 -6.56 3.19
C LEU A 104 12.02 -5.84 4.05
N PHE A 105 12.23 -4.54 4.24
CA PHE A 105 11.32 -3.65 4.96
C PHE A 105 10.48 -2.83 3.97
N LEU A 106 9.16 -2.88 4.14
CA LEU A 106 8.22 -2.08 3.34
C LEU A 106 7.93 -0.74 4.02
N GLY A 107 8.46 0.33 3.43
CA GLY A 107 8.10 1.69 3.77
C GLY A 107 6.94 2.21 2.95
N SER A 108 6.99 3.48 2.57
CA SER A 108 5.98 4.14 1.74
C SER A 108 6.56 5.45 1.21
N THR A 109 6.17 5.88 0.02
CA THR A 109 6.53 7.22 -0.50
C THR A 109 5.96 8.37 0.33
N CYS A 110 5.08 8.10 1.30
CA CYS A 110 4.66 9.06 2.32
C CYS A 110 5.81 9.59 3.20
N ILE A 111 6.98 8.96 3.18
CA ILE A 111 8.17 9.45 3.90
C ILE A 111 8.80 10.69 3.27
N TYR A 112 8.45 11.00 2.02
CA TYR A 112 9.02 12.15 1.34
C TYR A 112 8.36 13.46 1.79
N PRO A 113 9.12 14.56 1.77
CA PRO A 113 8.57 15.86 2.13
C PRO A 113 7.38 16.27 1.27
N ARG A 114 6.45 17.03 1.85
CA ARG A 114 5.22 17.47 1.16
C ARG A 114 5.53 18.26 -0.11
N ASP A 115 6.54 19.13 -0.01
CA ASP A 115 6.91 20.09 -1.05
C ASP A 115 8.19 19.64 -1.80
N ALA A 116 8.48 18.33 -1.82
CA ALA A 116 9.61 17.77 -2.56
C ALA A 116 9.46 18.00 -4.08
N GLU A 117 10.60 18.20 -4.76
CA GLU A 117 10.63 18.23 -6.22
C GLU A 117 10.16 16.89 -6.79
N GLN A 118 9.38 16.95 -7.87
CA GLN A 118 8.72 15.80 -8.49
C GLN A 118 9.33 15.58 -9.90
N PRO A 119 9.75 14.35 -10.27
CA PRO A 119 9.56 13.11 -9.54
C PRO A 119 10.48 12.96 -8.31
N MET A 120 9.96 12.40 -7.22
CA MET A 120 10.66 12.25 -5.94
C MET A 120 11.70 11.13 -6.00
N LYS A 121 12.97 11.52 -6.04
CA LYS A 121 14.14 10.63 -5.89
C LYS A 121 14.39 10.27 -4.43
N GLU A 122 15.17 9.22 -4.18
CA GLU A 122 15.48 8.81 -2.80
C GLU A 122 16.28 9.85 -2.00
N ASP A 123 17.02 10.73 -2.68
CA ASP A 123 17.85 11.77 -2.07
C ASP A 123 17.06 12.97 -1.51
N VAL A 124 15.77 13.10 -1.85
CA VAL A 124 14.90 14.17 -1.31
C VAL A 124 14.40 13.86 0.11
N LEU A 125 14.68 12.66 0.63
CA LEU A 125 14.32 12.28 1.99
C LEU A 125 14.87 13.28 3.03
N LEU A 126 14.00 13.75 3.93
CA LEU A 126 14.32 14.69 5.02
C LEU A 126 14.86 16.06 4.57
N THR A 127 14.58 16.50 3.34
CA THR A 127 15.01 17.82 2.83
C THR A 127 14.06 18.97 3.17
N SER A 128 12.80 18.69 3.54
CA SER A 128 11.81 19.67 3.98
C SER A 128 10.71 19.00 4.83
N PRO A 129 9.72 19.74 5.38
CA PRO A 129 8.67 19.16 6.24
C PRO A 129 7.81 18.09 5.56
N LEU A 130 7.34 17.14 6.36
CA LEU A 130 6.41 16.09 5.94
C LEU A 130 4.98 16.63 5.80
N GLU A 131 4.13 15.86 5.14
CA GLU A 131 2.69 16.14 5.10
C GLU A 131 2.08 15.95 6.50
N TYR A 132 1.44 17.00 7.03
CA TYR A 132 0.98 17.03 8.43
C TYR A 132 0.04 15.86 8.77
N THR A 133 -0.85 15.50 7.85
CA THR A 133 -1.87 14.48 8.07
C THR A 133 -1.28 13.08 8.33
N ASN A 134 -0.15 12.74 7.70
CA ASN A 134 0.48 11.42 7.81
C ASN A 134 1.85 11.45 8.51
N GLU A 135 2.28 12.60 9.02
CA GLU A 135 3.59 12.81 9.66
C GLU A 135 3.98 11.73 10.70
N PRO A 136 3.13 11.30 11.64
CA PRO A 136 3.52 10.27 12.63
C PRO A 136 3.84 8.92 11.98
N TYR A 137 3.06 8.53 10.96
CA TYR A 137 3.29 7.31 10.19
C TYR A 137 4.58 7.43 9.36
N ALA A 138 4.77 8.56 8.69
CA ALA A 138 5.96 8.84 7.89
C ALA A 138 7.23 8.79 8.76
N ILE A 139 7.23 9.43 9.94
CA ILE A 139 8.35 9.37 10.88
C ILE A 139 8.65 7.92 11.31
N ALA A 140 7.62 7.11 11.63
CA ALA A 140 7.83 5.71 11.96
C ALA A 140 8.49 4.94 10.80
N LYS A 141 8.05 5.16 9.55
CA LYS A 141 8.64 4.52 8.37
C LYS A 141 10.08 4.99 8.09
N ILE A 142 10.36 6.27 8.30
CA ILE A 142 11.72 6.83 8.23
C ILE A 142 12.62 6.15 9.27
N ALA A 143 12.13 5.99 10.50
CA ALA A 143 12.88 5.31 11.55
C ALA A 143 13.16 3.84 11.21
N GLY A 144 12.20 3.11 10.66
CA GLY A 144 12.41 1.73 10.20
C GLY A 144 13.44 1.62 9.09
N LEU A 145 13.38 2.50 8.09
CA LEU A 145 14.37 2.62 7.02
C LEU A 145 15.78 2.89 7.58
N LYS A 146 15.89 3.87 8.49
CA LYS A 146 17.16 4.21 9.12
C LYS A 146 17.67 3.12 10.04
N MET A 147 16.79 2.33 10.64
CA MET A 147 17.16 1.14 11.39
C MET A 147 17.82 0.11 10.47
N CYS A 148 17.20 -0.26 9.33
CA CYS A 148 17.82 -1.15 8.35
C CYS A 148 19.20 -0.64 7.90
N GLU A 149 19.30 0.63 7.48
CA GLU A 149 20.55 1.26 7.04
C GLU A 149 21.64 1.19 8.14
N SER A 150 21.28 1.48 9.39
CA SER A 150 22.23 1.47 10.52
C SER A 150 22.71 0.06 10.86
N PHE A 151 21.81 -0.93 10.87
CA PHE A 151 22.19 -2.33 11.11
C PHE A 151 23.12 -2.85 10.00
N ASN A 152 22.92 -2.43 8.75
CA ASN A 152 23.81 -2.83 7.66
C ASN A 152 25.21 -2.21 7.84
N LEU A 153 25.28 -0.92 8.14
CA LEU A 153 26.55 -0.19 8.30
C LEU A 153 27.33 -0.66 9.52
N GLN A 154 26.65 -0.92 10.64
CA GLN A 154 27.31 -1.27 11.90
C GLN A 154 27.64 -2.76 12.01
N TYR A 155 26.76 -3.63 11.53
CA TYR A 155 26.86 -5.08 11.76
C TYR A 155 27.00 -5.91 10.49
N GLY A 156 27.05 -5.30 9.31
CA GLY A 156 27.18 -6.02 8.04
C GLY A 156 25.97 -6.87 7.67
N THR A 157 24.79 -6.53 8.21
CA THR A 157 23.52 -7.16 7.80
C THR A 157 23.14 -6.77 6.36
N ASN A 158 22.13 -7.44 5.81
CA ASN A 158 21.62 -7.19 4.46
C ASN A 158 20.11 -6.88 4.50
N TYR A 159 19.76 -5.75 5.12
CA TYR A 159 18.38 -5.32 5.34
C TYR A 159 18.04 -4.18 4.39
N ILE A 160 17.14 -4.43 3.45
CA ILE A 160 16.84 -3.51 2.36
C ILE A 160 15.46 -2.90 2.58
N ALA A 161 15.39 -1.58 2.53
CA ALA A 161 14.14 -0.85 2.64
C ALA A 161 13.63 -0.47 1.23
N VAL A 162 12.37 -0.76 0.93
CA VAL A 162 11.72 -0.37 -0.32
C VAL A 162 10.52 0.54 -0.09
N MET A 163 10.34 1.51 -0.98
CA MET A 163 9.42 2.65 -0.86
C MET A 163 8.37 2.57 -1.98
N PRO A 164 7.32 1.76 -1.80
CA PRO A 164 6.26 1.67 -2.79
C PRO A 164 5.43 2.96 -2.85
N THR A 165 5.02 3.31 -4.07
CA THR A 165 3.99 4.32 -4.36
C THR A 165 2.58 3.85 -3.96
N ASN A 166 1.52 4.55 -4.34
CA ASN A 166 0.15 4.11 -4.01
C ASN A 166 -0.13 2.74 -4.65
N LEU A 167 -0.57 1.80 -3.82
CA LEU A 167 -0.84 0.43 -4.24
C LEU A 167 -2.33 0.21 -4.47
N TYR A 168 -2.65 -0.66 -5.42
CA TYR A 168 -4.00 -1.13 -5.67
C TYR A 168 -3.98 -2.57 -6.17
N GLY A 169 -5.07 -3.32 -5.97
CA GLY A 169 -5.20 -4.66 -6.51
C GLY A 169 -6.17 -5.57 -5.74
N PRO A 170 -6.05 -6.89 -5.90
CA PRO A 170 -6.92 -7.86 -5.24
C PRO A 170 -6.84 -7.73 -3.72
N ASN A 171 -7.97 -7.88 -3.03
CA ASN A 171 -8.09 -7.72 -1.57
C ASN A 171 -7.86 -6.30 -1.04
N ASP A 172 -7.91 -5.26 -1.88
CA ASP A 172 -7.97 -3.88 -1.40
C ASP A 172 -9.26 -3.60 -0.62
N ASN A 173 -9.27 -2.52 0.16
CA ASN A 173 -10.42 -2.14 0.98
C ASN A 173 -11.41 -1.29 0.17
N PHE A 174 -12.62 -1.81 -0.05
CA PHE A 174 -13.73 -1.14 -0.73
C PHE A 174 -14.78 -0.55 0.25
N ASP A 175 -14.46 -0.42 1.53
CA ASP A 175 -15.29 0.27 2.52
C ASP A 175 -15.35 1.78 2.21
N LEU A 176 -16.53 2.38 2.06
CA LEU A 176 -16.65 3.78 1.64
C LEU A 176 -16.11 4.81 2.67
N GLU A 177 -15.94 4.42 3.93
CA GLU A 177 -15.37 5.26 4.98
C GLU A 177 -13.84 5.14 5.04
N ARG A 178 -13.33 3.94 4.82
CA ARG A 178 -11.93 3.57 5.13
C ARG A 178 -11.07 3.27 3.90
N SER A 179 -11.68 3.21 2.72
CA SER A 179 -11.01 2.88 1.46
C SER A 179 -10.03 3.95 1.00
N HIS A 180 -9.07 3.53 0.18
CA HIS A 180 -8.24 4.43 -0.60
C HIS A 180 -9.01 4.94 -1.83
N VAL A 181 -8.46 5.96 -2.49
CA VAL A 181 -9.14 6.70 -3.57
C VAL A 181 -9.65 5.79 -4.70
N LEU A 182 -8.84 4.85 -5.18
CA LEU A 182 -9.17 3.99 -6.32
C LEU A 182 -10.29 2.96 -5.99
N PRO A 183 -10.18 2.12 -4.94
CA PRO A 183 -11.28 1.22 -4.57
C PRO A 183 -12.57 1.96 -4.21
N ALA A 184 -12.48 3.14 -3.57
CA ALA A 184 -13.64 3.98 -3.29
C ALA A 184 -14.35 4.38 -4.59
N MET A 185 -13.61 4.85 -5.60
CA MET A 185 -14.18 5.25 -6.89
C MET A 185 -14.81 4.09 -7.64
N ILE A 186 -14.17 2.92 -7.69
CA ILE A 186 -14.75 1.71 -8.29
C ILE A 186 -16.11 1.42 -7.67
N ARG A 187 -16.18 1.36 -6.33
CA ARG A 187 -17.43 1.03 -5.64
C ARG A 187 -18.51 2.09 -5.85
N LYS A 188 -18.17 3.38 -5.76
CA LYS A 188 -19.12 4.48 -6.00
C LYS A 188 -19.72 4.41 -7.40
N ILE A 189 -18.88 4.23 -8.42
CA ILE A 189 -19.29 4.20 -9.82
C ILE A 189 -20.09 2.92 -10.12
N HIS A 190 -19.68 1.76 -9.56
CA HIS A 190 -20.44 0.52 -9.66
C HIS A 190 -21.84 0.64 -9.06
N LEU A 191 -21.96 1.14 -7.83
CA LEU A 191 -23.25 1.29 -7.17
C LEU A 191 -24.17 2.27 -7.92
N ALA A 192 -23.64 3.38 -8.42
CA ALA A 192 -24.41 4.30 -9.27
C ALA A 192 -24.87 3.65 -10.58
N HIS A 193 -24.02 2.83 -11.21
CA HIS A 193 -24.38 2.05 -12.38
C HIS A 193 -25.52 1.07 -12.07
N CYS A 194 -25.42 0.30 -10.98
CA CYS A 194 -26.49 -0.62 -10.60
C CYS A 194 -27.81 0.10 -10.27
N LEU A 195 -27.74 1.27 -9.60
CA LEU A 195 -28.93 2.10 -9.37
C LEU A 195 -29.56 2.55 -10.69
N LYS A 196 -28.74 3.04 -11.63
CA LYS A 196 -29.18 3.51 -12.95
C LYS A 196 -29.86 2.43 -13.79
N GLU A 197 -29.34 1.21 -13.75
CA GLU A 197 -29.94 0.06 -14.44
C GLU A 197 -31.14 -0.54 -13.68
N GLY A 198 -31.49 0.00 -12.50
CA GLY A 198 -32.53 -0.56 -11.64
C GLY A 198 -32.18 -1.92 -11.05
N ASN A 199 -30.90 -2.32 -11.08
CA ASN A 199 -30.42 -3.62 -10.60
C ASN A 199 -30.28 -3.64 -9.07
N TRP A 200 -31.41 -3.69 -8.38
CA TRP A 200 -31.49 -3.71 -6.92
C TRP A 200 -30.92 -4.97 -6.28
N GLU A 201 -30.88 -6.09 -7.00
CA GLU A 201 -30.22 -7.31 -6.53
C GLU A 201 -28.72 -7.07 -6.34
N ALA A 202 -28.06 -6.47 -7.34
CA ALA A 202 -26.64 -6.13 -7.26
C ALA A 202 -26.35 -5.09 -6.16
N VAL A 203 -27.19 -4.05 -6.04
CA VAL A 203 -27.05 -3.04 -4.97
C VAL A 203 -27.13 -3.69 -3.59
N ARG A 204 -28.15 -4.52 -3.33
CA ARG A 204 -28.30 -5.20 -2.04
C ARG A 204 -27.17 -6.19 -1.78
N LYS A 205 -26.71 -6.92 -2.80
CA LYS A 205 -25.54 -7.81 -2.70
C LYS A 205 -24.29 -7.05 -2.26
N ASP A 206 -23.96 -5.93 -2.89
CA ASP A 206 -22.79 -5.13 -2.49
C ASP A 206 -22.96 -4.57 -1.06
N MET A 207 -24.12 -4.02 -0.74
CA MET A 207 -24.40 -3.45 0.59
C MET A 207 -24.35 -4.51 1.70
N ASN A 208 -24.71 -5.77 1.43
CA ASN A 208 -24.56 -6.88 2.37
C ASN A 208 -23.09 -7.31 2.55
N LEU A 209 -22.32 -7.33 1.47
CA LEU A 209 -20.89 -7.64 1.54
C LEU A 209 -20.11 -6.54 2.25
N ARG A 210 -20.53 -5.29 2.09
CA ARG A 210 -19.78 -4.11 2.53
C ARG A 210 -20.73 -3.04 3.12
N PRO A 211 -21.34 -3.27 4.29
CA PRO A 211 -22.25 -2.28 4.89
C PRO A 211 -21.60 -0.90 5.06
N VAL A 212 -22.41 0.15 5.05
CA VAL A 212 -21.96 1.54 5.19
C VAL A 212 -22.65 2.15 6.39
N GLU A 213 -21.91 2.55 7.42
CA GLU A 213 -22.47 3.11 8.66
C GLU A 213 -23.60 2.26 9.28
N GLY A 214 -23.50 0.93 9.16
CA GLY A 214 -24.51 -0.01 9.67
C GLY A 214 -25.70 -0.27 8.74
N VAL A 215 -25.83 0.46 7.63
CA VAL A 215 -26.82 0.22 6.58
C VAL A 215 -26.32 -0.90 5.65
N ASN A 216 -27.15 -1.90 5.40
CA ASN A 216 -26.81 -3.06 4.57
C ASN A 216 -27.89 -3.35 3.51
N GLY A 217 -27.75 -4.48 2.81
CA GLY A 217 -28.67 -4.88 1.75
C GLY A 217 -30.03 -5.36 2.22
N ASP A 218 -30.27 -5.51 3.52
CA ASP A 218 -31.59 -5.85 4.09
C ASP A 218 -32.34 -4.61 4.59
N SER A 219 -31.66 -3.45 4.67
CA SER A 219 -32.27 -2.17 5.05
C SER A 219 -33.36 -1.71 4.05
N PRO A 220 -34.32 -0.87 4.50
CA PRO A 220 -35.28 -0.21 3.62
C PRO A 220 -34.61 0.52 2.45
N LYS A 221 -35.29 0.56 1.30
CA LYS A 221 -34.74 1.14 0.07
C LYS A 221 -34.37 2.61 0.26
N GLU A 222 -35.19 3.34 1.01
CA GLU A 222 -35.03 4.75 1.31
C GLU A 222 -33.78 5.02 2.15
N GLU A 223 -33.48 4.13 3.11
CA GLU A 223 -32.26 4.21 3.94
C GLU A 223 -31.01 3.93 3.11
N ILE A 224 -31.05 2.92 2.23
CA ILE A 224 -29.94 2.62 1.31
C ILE A 224 -29.69 3.82 0.39
N LEU A 225 -30.73 4.41 -0.20
CA LEU A 225 -30.57 5.58 -1.06
C LEU A 225 -30.01 6.78 -0.29
N ALA A 226 -30.49 7.03 0.94
CA ALA A 226 -30.02 8.13 1.76
C ALA A 226 -28.54 7.99 2.13
N ILE A 227 -28.08 6.79 2.52
CA ILE A 227 -26.67 6.57 2.84
C ILE A 227 -25.81 6.67 1.58
N LEU A 228 -26.22 6.11 0.45
CA LEU A 228 -25.47 6.22 -0.81
C LEU A 228 -25.36 7.68 -1.26
N GLN A 229 -26.44 8.46 -1.13
CA GLN A 229 -26.44 9.89 -1.43
C GLN A 229 -25.46 10.67 -0.53
N LYS A 230 -25.32 10.31 0.75
CA LYS A 230 -24.31 10.89 1.65
C LYS A 230 -22.88 10.74 1.11
N TYR A 231 -22.60 9.64 0.40
CA TYR A 231 -21.31 9.36 -0.23
C TYR A 231 -21.22 9.86 -1.67
N GLY A 232 -22.19 10.65 -2.13
CA GLY A 232 -22.23 11.22 -3.48
C GLY A 232 -22.60 10.19 -4.55
N ILE A 233 -23.40 9.17 -4.21
CA ILE A 233 -23.84 8.12 -5.12
C ILE A 233 -25.34 8.28 -5.35
N SER A 234 -25.77 8.39 -6.61
CA SER A 234 -27.18 8.40 -6.99
C SER A 234 -27.39 7.67 -8.33
N GLU A 235 -28.65 7.52 -8.74
CA GLU A 235 -29.01 6.91 -10.02
C GLU A 235 -28.50 7.71 -11.23
N THR A 236 -28.36 9.02 -11.10
CA THR A 236 -28.05 9.92 -12.21
C THR A 236 -26.66 10.55 -12.12
N GLU A 237 -26.07 10.59 -10.93
CA GLU A 237 -24.83 11.31 -10.66
C GLU A 237 -23.95 10.61 -9.62
N VAL A 238 -22.65 10.57 -9.89
CA VAL A 238 -21.59 10.27 -8.92
C VAL A 238 -20.80 11.55 -8.67
N THR A 239 -20.74 11.98 -7.41
CA THR A 239 -19.96 13.14 -6.98
C THR A 239 -18.71 12.69 -6.23
N LEU A 240 -17.55 13.09 -6.76
CA LEU A 240 -16.25 12.94 -6.14
C LEU A 240 -15.82 14.27 -5.51
N TRP A 241 -15.02 14.20 -4.45
CA TRP A 241 -14.53 15.41 -3.76
C TRP A 241 -13.30 15.99 -4.46
N GLY A 242 -13.15 17.31 -4.38
CA GLY A 242 -12.02 18.06 -4.93
C GLY A 242 -12.26 18.47 -6.38
N THR A 243 -11.22 18.97 -7.04
CA THR A 243 -11.29 19.45 -8.43
C THR A 243 -11.05 18.34 -9.46
N GLY A 244 -10.52 17.20 -9.02
CA GLY A 244 -10.06 16.10 -9.88
C GLY A 244 -8.71 16.36 -10.56
N THR A 245 -8.10 17.54 -10.35
CA THR A 245 -6.81 17.92 -10.93
C THR A 245 -5.57 17.32 -10.24
N PRO A 246 -5.60 16.86 -8.97
CA PRO A 246 -4.41 16.27 -8.36
C PRO A 246 -3.88 15.06 -9.14
N LEU A 247 -2.55 15.00 -9.28
CA LEU A 247 -1.81 13.94 -9.97
C LEU A 247 -1.33 12.89 -8.98
N ARG A 248 -1.56 11.62 -9.33
CA ARG A 248 -1.16 10.45 -8.52
C ARG A 248 -0.51 9.41 -9.39
N GLU A 249 0.43 8.69 -8.80
CA GLU A 249 0.99 7.45 -9.30
C GLU A 249 0.31 6.25 -8.62
N PHE A 250 0.12 5.16 -9.36
CA PHE A 250 -0.46 3.91 -8.87
C PHE A 250 0.36 2.71 -9.37
N LEU A 251 0.55 1.71 -8.52
CA LEU A 251 1.26 0.48 -8.83
C LEU A 251 0.42 -0.74 -8.44
N TRP A 252 0.32 -1.71 -9.35
CA TRP A 252 -0.39 -2.97 -9.09
C TRP A 252 0.30 -3.75 -7.96
N SER A 253 -0.48 -4.24 -6.99
CA SER A 253 0.05 -4.90 -5.79
C SER A 253 0.91 -6.13 -6.09
N GLU A 254 0.58 -6.91 -7.13
CA GLU A 254 1.41 -8.06 -7.54
C GLU A 254 2.72 -7.63 -8.23
N GLU A 255 2.77 -6.46 -8.86
CA GLU A 255 4.02 -5.89 -9.39
C GLU A 255 4.92 -5.41 -8.26
N MET A 256 4.35 -4.79 -7.22
CA MET A 256 5.12 -4.45 -6.04
C MET A 256 5.65 -5.70 -5.31
N ALA A 257 4.85 -6.77 -5.25
CA ALA A 257 5.31 -8.05 -4.72
C ALA A 257 6.45 -8.63 -5.56
N ASP A 258 6.34 -8.61 -6.90
CA ASP A 258 7.40 -9.08 -7.79
C ASP A 258 8.69 -8.26 -7.64
N ALA A 259 8.59 -6.93 -7.56
CA ALA A 259 9.72 -6.05 -7.27
C ALA A 259 10.37 -6.37 -5.91
N SER A 260 9.57 -6.62 -4.88
CA SER A 260 10.07 -6.97 -3.55
C SER A 260 10.81 -8.31 -3.56
N VAL A 261 10.26 -9.33 -4.23
CA VAL A 261 10.92 -10.62 -4.36
C VAL A 261 12.17 -10.50 -5.24
N PHE A 262 12.14 -9.71 -6.31
CA PHE A 262 13.30 -9.40 -7.15
C PHE A 262 14.44 -8.79 -6.33
N VAL A 263 14.17 -7.77 -5.51
CA VAL A 263 15.17 -7.14 -4.63
C VAL A 263 15.78 -8.18 -3.68
N MET A 264 14.95 -9.03 -3.08
CA MET A 264 15.44 -10.09 -2.19
C MET A 264 16.29 -11.14 -2.93
N GLU A 265 15.96 -11.47 -4.18
CA GLU A 265 16.68 -12.42 -5.01
C GLU A 265 18.00 -11.88 -5.57
N HIS A 266 18.06 -10.58 -5.91
CA HIS A 266 19.10 -10.05 -6.82
C HIS A 266 19.86 -8.81 -6.34
N VAL A 267 19.41 -8.12 -5.29
CA VAL A 267 19.98 -6.82 -4.88
C VAL A 267 20.44 -6.91 -3.44
N ASP A 268 21.71 -6.65 -3.14
CA ASP A 268 22.23 -6.56 -1.77
C ASP A 268 22.43 -5.10 -1.35
N PHE A 269 22.60 -4.85 -0.04
CA PHE A 269 22.80 -3.49 0.48
C PHE A 269 23.94 -2.73 -0.22
N LYS A 270 25.04 -3.41 -0.55
CA LYS A 270 26.19 -2.82 -1.28
C LYS A 270 25.81 -2.27 -2.65
N ASP A 271 24.73 -2.75 -3.26
CA ASP A 271 24.27 -2.34 -4.59
C ASP A 271 23.39 -1.07 -4.52
N THR A 272 23.02 -0.62 -3.31
CA THR A 272 22.11 0.52 -3.11
C THR A 272 22.80 1.88 -2.97
N TYR A 273 24.13 1.89 -2.93
CA TYR A 273 24.95 3.09 -2.84
C TYR A 273 26.20 2.94 -3.72
N LYS A 274 26.88 4.05 -4.01
CA LYS A 274 28.09 4.03 -4.83
C LYS A 274 29.28 3.56 -3.98
N GLU A 275 30.03 2.57 -4.46
CA GLU A 275 31.27 2.12 -3.82
C GLU A 275 32.21 3.31 -3.57
N GLY A 276 32.83 3.37 -2.38
CA GLY A 276 33.69 4.47 -1.97
C GLY A 276 32.98 5.73 -1.46
N SER A 277 31.63 5.74 -1.39
CA SER A 277 30.89 6.85 -0.76
C SER A 277 31.30 7.00 0.71
N LYS A 278 31.62 8.23 1.12
CA LYS A 278 31.95 8.55 2.52
C LYS A 278 30.72 8.53 3.42
N ASP A 279 29.64 9.15 2.94
CA ASP A 279 28.36 9.24 3.65
C ASP A 279 27.35 8.30 2.99
N ILE A 280 27.25 7.08 3.51
CA ILE A 280 26.25 6.13 3.04
C ILE A 280 24.89 6.50 3.65
N ARG A 281 23.98 6.99 2.81
CA ARG A 281 22.63 7.41 3.18
C ARG A 281 21.67 7.22 2.01
N ASN A 282 20.37 7.12 2.33
CA ASN A 282 19.28 7.03 1.35
C ASN A 282 19.41 5.78 0.46
N CYS A 283 19.81 4.68 1.11
CA CYS A 283 20.01 3.36 0.52
C CYS A 283 18.71 2.63 0.17
N HIS A 284 17.57 3.23 0.48
CA HIS A 284 16.29 2.67 0.09
C HIS A 284 16.05 2.72 -1.42
N ILE A 285 15.08 1.95 -1.88
CA ILE A 285 14.72 1.84 -3.29
C ILE A 285 13.25 2.21 -3.49
N ASN A 286 12.99 3.19 -4.33
CA ASN A 286 11.64 3.52 -4.76
C ASN A 286 11.06 2.41 -5.64
N ILE A 287 9.80 2.03 -5.39
CA ILE A 287 9.03 1.12 -6.26
C ILE A 287 7.81 1.86 -6.77
N GLY A 288 7.80 2.15 -8.06
CA GLY A 288 6.73 2.88 -8.73
C GLY A 288 6.75 2.63 -10.23
N THR A 289 5.77 3.22 -10.92
CA THR A 289 5.68 3.18 -12.38
C THR A 289 6.44 4.35 -13.02
N GLY A 290 6.67 5.43 -12.27
CA GLY A 290 7.17 6.69 -12.82
C GLY A 290 6.15 7.38 -13.74
N LYS A 291 4.87 6.98 -13.67
CA LYS A 291 3.77 7.50 -14.47
C LYS A 291 2.67 8.03 -13.55
N GLU A 292 2.11 9.18 -13.90
CA GLU A 292 1.04 9.82 -13.14
C GLU A 292 -0.24 9.97 -13.96
N ILE A 293 -1.36 9.99 -13.26
CA ILE A 293 -2.70 10.21 -13.80
C ILE A 293 -3.43 11.20 -12.90
N THR A 294 -4.26 12.07 -13.47
CA THR A 294 -5.13 12.92 -12.65
C THR A 294 -6.24 12.08 -12.02
N ILE A 295 -6.74 12.50 -10.85
CA ILE A 295 -7.92 11.85 -10.24
C ILE A 295 -9.10 11.84 -11.22
N ARG A 296 -9.27 12.89 -12.02
CA ARG A 296 -10.28 12.96 -13.07
C ARG A 296 -10.12 11.87 -14.12
N GLN A 297 -8.95 11.75 -14.73
CA GLN A 297 -8.69 10.73 -15.76
C GLN A 297 -8.84 9.32 -15.20
N LEU A 298 -8.42 9.08 -13.94
CA LEU A 298 -8.63 7.79 -13.29
C LEU A 298 -10.12 7.49 -13.11
N ALA A 299 -10.91 8.47 -12.65
CA ALA A 299 -12.35 8.30 -12.50
C ALA A 299 -13.05 8.06 -13.85
N GLU A 300 -12.66 8.78 -14.90
CA GLU A 300 -13.15 8.58 -16.27
C GLU A 300 -12.83 7.17 -16.78
N ARG A 301 -11.61 6.66 -16.55
CA ARG A 301 -11.24 5.28 -16.90
C ARG A 301 -12.08 4.24 -16.16
N ILE A 302 -12.40 4.48 -14.89
CA ILE A 302 -13.28 3.59 -14.11
C ILE A 302 -14.71 3.65 -14.67
N VAL A 303 -15.22 4.84 -15.04
CA VAL A 303 -16.54 5.00 -15.69
C VAL A 303 -16.60 4.18 -16.99
N GLU A 304 -15.57 4.28 -17.84
CA GLU A 304 -15.45 3.48 -19.07
C GLU A 304 -15.46 1.97 -18.77
N THR A 305 -14.68 1.54 -17.78
CA THR A 305 -14.53 0.13 -17.39
C THR A 305 -15.83 -0.46 -16.82
N VAL A 306 -16.56 0.33 -16.02
CA VAL A 306 -17.84 -0.06 -15.43
C VAL A 306 -18.97 0.00 -16.46
N GLY A 307 -18.85 0.83 -17.49
CA GLY A 307 -19.92 1.13 -18.44
C GLY A 307 -20.98 2.10 -17.90
N TYR A 308 -20.64 2.91 -16.88
CA TYR A 308 -21.59 3.83 -16.25
C TYR A 308 -21.98 4.98 -17.20
N GLN A 309 -23.28 5.10 -17.49
CA GLN A 309 -23.85 6.11 -18.40
C GLN A 309 -24.46 7.32 -17.69
N GLY A 310 -24.15 7.52 -16.39
CA GLY A 310 -24.61 8.69 -15.65
C GLY A 310 -23.56 9.81 -15.62
N LYS A 311 -23.84 10.85 -14.83
CA LYS A 311 -22.97 12.01 -14.73
C LYS A 311 -21.88 11.79 -13.68
N LEU A 312 -20.64 12.17 -13.98
CA LEU A 312 -19.55 12.24 -13.02
C LEU A 312 -19.24 13.71 -12.70
N THR A 313 -19.27 14.09 -11.42
CA THR A 313 -18.95 15.46 -10.98
C THR A 313 -17.93 15.51 -9.86
N PHE A 314 -17.36 16.70 -9.72
CA PHE A 314 -16.30 17.03 -8.79
C PHE A 314 -16.77 18.21 -7.92
N ASP A 315 -16.86 18.00 -6.61
CA ASP A 315 -17.21 19.02 -5.63
C ASP A 315 -15.95 19.78 -5.19
N SER A 316 -15.69 20.92 -5.85
CA SER A 316 -14.56 21.80 -5.57
C SER A 316 -14.70 22.59 -4.26
N SER A 317 -15.84 22.50 -3.56
CA SER A 317 -15.96 23.04 -2.20
C SER A 317 -15.18 22.20 -1.18
N LYS A 318 -14.82 20.96 -1.54
CA LYS A 318 -13.96 20.07 -0.75
C LYS A 318 -12.50 20.25 -1.14
N PRO A 319 -11.56 20.17 -0.17
CA PRO A 319 -10.17 20.40 -0.45
C PRO A 319 -9.58 19.32 -1.35
N ASP A 320 -8.71 19.74 -2.26
CA ASP A 320 -7.76 18.82 -2.89
C ASP A 320 -6.71 18.38 -1.87
N GLY A 321 -6.22 17.14 -2.01
CA GLY A 321 -5.00 16.71 -1.31
C GLY A 321 -3.75 17.34 -1.92
N THR A 322 -2.56 16.83 -1.56
CA THR A 322 -1.29 17.24 -2.20
C THR A 322 -1.43 17.23 -3.72
N MET A 323 -1.02 18.30 -4.41
CA MET A 323 -1.35 18.46 -5.84
C MET A 323 -0.69 17.42 -6.75
N ARG A 324 0.54 16.99 -6.42
CA ARG A 324 1.28 16.02 -7.22
C ARG A 324 2.06 15.09 -6.31
N LYS A 325 2.04 13.79 -6.60
CA LYS A 325 2.86 12.77 -5.94
C LYS A 325 3.29 11.74 -6.98
N LEU A 326 4.54 11.84 -7.42
CA LEU A 326 5.15 11.00 -8.43
C LEU A 326 6.53 10.55 -7.94
N THR A 327 6.75 9.25 -7.90
CA THR A 327 8.03 8.69 -7.47
C THR A 327 8.99 8.61 -8.65
N ASP A 328 10.30 8.77 -8.43
CA ASP A 328 11.34 8.43 -9.41
C ASP A 328 11.83 6.98 -9.16
N PRO A 329 11.48 6.00 -10.02
CA PRO A 329 11.92 4.62 -9.90
C PRO A 329 13.27 4.32 -10.58
N SER A 330 14.02 5.34 -11.02
CA SER A 330 15.26 5.15 -11.82
C SER A 330 16.29 4.24 -11.15
N LYS A 331 16.38 4.27 -9.81
CA LYS A 331 17.26 3.35 -9.06
C LYS A 331 16.86 1.89 -9.28
N LEU A 332 15.58 1.55 -9.11
CA LEU A 332 15.08 0.19 -9.35
C LEU A 332 15.21 -0.25 -10.81
N HIS A 333 14.93 0.66 -11.75
CA HIS A 333 15.13 0.41 -13.18
C HIS A 333 16.58 0.08 -13.51
N SER A 334 17.54 0.80 -12.91
CA SER A 334 18.98 0.54 -13.09
C SER A 334 19.43 -0.81 -12.50
N LEU A 335 18.70 -1.32 -11.51
CA LEU A 335 18.92 -2.65 -10.93
C LEU A 335 18.30 -3.77 -11.78
N GLY A 336 17.51 -3.44 -12.81
CA GLY A 336 17.02 -4.38 -13.81
C GLY A 336 15.55 -4.77 -13.69
N TRP A 337 14.78 -4.16 -12.77
CA TRP A 337 13.35 -4.42 -12.64
C TRP A 337 12.51 -3.27 -13.22
N HIS A 338 11.45 -3.62 -13.94
CA HIS A 338 10.48 -2.67 -14.51
C HIS A 338 9.06 -3.22 -14.35
N HIS A 339 8.12 -2.32 -14.09
CA HIS A 339 6.70 -2.66 -14.05
C HIS A 339 6.18 -3.03 -15.45
N LYS A 340 5.12 -3.83 -15.49
CA LYS A 340 4.46 -4.34 -16.70
C LYS A 340 2.99 -3.95 -16.78
N ILE A 341 2.31 -3.85 -15.63
CA ILE A 341 0.87 -3.55 -15.58
C ILE A 341 0.68 -2.04 -15.55
N GLU A 342 0.08 -1.52 -16.62
CA GLU A 342 -0.36 -0.13 -16.72
C GLU A 342 -1.68 0.09 -16.00
N ILE A 343 -2.02 1.36 -15.72
CA ILE A 343 -3.23 1.72 -14.96
C ILE A 343 -4.52 1.28 -15.67
N GLU A 344 -4.53 1.32 -17.00
CA GLU A 344 -5.61 0.81 -17.85
C GLU A 344 -5.98 -0.63 -17.51
N GLU A 345 -4.99 -1.51 -17.61
CA GLU A 345 -5.15 -2.94 -17.40
C GLU A 345 -5.46 -3.23 -15.93
N GLY A 346 -4.78 -2.55 -15.01
CA GLY A 346 -5.00 -2.75 -13.59
C GLY A 346 -6.42 -2.34 -13.14
N VAL A 347 -6.99 -1.25 -13.65
CA VAL A 347 -8.38 -0.86 -13.35
C VAL A 347 -9.35 -1.92 -13.82
N GLN A 348 -9.16 -2.46 -15.03
CA GLN A 348 -9.99 -3.56 -15.54
C GLN A 348 -9.89 -4.80 -14.64
N ARG A 349 -8.67 -5.27 -14.35
CA ARG A 349 -8.44 -6.44 -13.49
C ARG A 349 -9.03 -6.25 -12.10
N MET A 350 -8.93 -5.04 -11.54
CA MET A 350 -9.49 -4.74 -10.22
C MET A 350 -11.01 -4.78 -10.23
N TYR A 351 -11.65 -4.26 -11.28
CA TYR A 351 -13.10 -4.30 -11.39
C TYR A 351 -13.62 -5.73 -11.59
N GLU A 352 -12.96 -6.52 -12.44
CA GLU A 352 -13.26 -7.95 -12.62
C GLU A 352 -13.11 -8.75 -11.32
N TRP A 353 -12.11 -8.41 -10.49
CA TRP A 353 -11.96 -8.99 -9.17
C TRP A 353 -13.09 -8.55 -8.22
N TYR A 354 -13.45 -7.26 -8.23
CA TYR A 354 -14.48 -6.69 -7.35
C TYR A 354 -15.88 -7.27 -7.59
N LEU A 355 -16.19 -7.67 -8.83
CA LEU A 355 -17.48 -8.29 -9.20
C LEU A 355 -17.63 -9.74 -8.71
N LYS A 356 -16.53 -10.42 -8.41
CA LYS A 356 -16.52 -11.79 -7.86
C LYS A 356 -16.88 -11.75 -6.37
#